data_AF-A0A4R2GH90-F1
#
_entry.id   AF-A0A4R2GH90-F1
#
_cell.length_a   1.000
_cell.length_b   1.000
_cell.length_c   1.000
_cell.angle_alpha   90.00
_cell.angle_beta   90.00
_cell.angle_gamma   90.00
#
_symmetry.space_group_name_H-M   'P 1'
#
loop_
_entity.id
_entity.type
_entity.pdbx_description
1 polymer ?
#
loop_
_entity_poly.entity_id
_entity_poly.type
_entity_poly.pdbx_seq_one_letter_code
_entity_poly.pdbx_strand_id
1 'polypeptide(L)'
;MTGKRSPVFSRQELHDKRAKGEGRFNPEAPAGPDLGPDFWGNVTMVKPSERKGVLLKLDEDLIETFKRLAGGKGHLTLMQNVLKSFADAQSK
;
A
#
# COMPACT_ATOMS: atom_id res chain seq x y z
N MET A 1 8.88 -19.40 -11.30
CA MET A 1 8.40 -18.39 -10.32
C MET A 1 9.05 -17.05 -10.66
N THR A 2 8.40 -16.24 -11.50
CA THR A 2 8.97 -14.98 -11.99
C THR A 2 8.49 -13.85 -11.09
N GLY A 3 9.29 -13.51 -10.07
CA GLY A 3 9.04 -12.34 -9.24
C GLY A 3 9.06 -11.09 -10.12
N LYS A 4 7.98 -10.31 -10.11
CA LYS A 4 7.93 -9.02 -10.82
C LYS A 4 9.07 -8.15 -10.26
N ARG A 5 10.13 -7.97 -11.04
CA ARG A 5 11.19 -7.01 -10.72
C ARG A 5 10.58 -5.62 -10.77
N SER A 6 10.67 -4.87 -9.68
CA SER A 6 10.42 -3.44 -9.73
C SER A 6 11.33 -2.84 -10.79
N PRO A 7 10.82 -1.95 -11.67
CA PRO A 7 11.66 -1.31 -12.67
C PRO A 7 12.77 -0.53 -11.95
N VAL A 8 14.02 -0.85 -12.29
CA VAL A 8 15.19 -0.12 -11.80
C VAL A 8 15.38 1.06 -12.74
N PHE A 9 15.35 2.26 -12.19
CA PHE A 9 15.61 3.49 -12.94
C PHE A 9 16.94 4.07 -12.49
N SER A 10 17.74 4.54 -13.44
CA SER A 10 18.91 5.37 -13.18
C SER A 10 18.48 6.76 -12.67
N ARG A 11 19.40 7.46 -12.02
CA ARG A 11 19.16 8.82 -11.52
C ARG A 11 18.69 9.77 -12.63
N GLN A 12 19.27 9.67 -13.82
CA GLN A 12 18.90 10.51 -14.96
C GLN A 12 17.46 10.22 -15.43
N GLU A 13 17.09 8.95 -15.57
CA GLU A 13 15.73 8.55 -15.96
C GLU A 13 14.67 9.04 -14.97
N LEU A 14 14.98 9.08 -13.66
CA LEU A 14 14.09 9.64 -12.65
C LEU A 14 13.90 11.16 -12.82
N HIS A 15 14.97 11.89 -13.16
CA HIS A 15 14.89 13.32 -13.45
C HIS A 15 14.05 13.58 -14.71
N ASP A 16 14.26 12.80 -15.77
CA ASP A 16 13.52 12.95 -17.02
C ASP A 16 12.03 12.64 -16.84
N LYS A 17 11.70 11.59 -16.06
CA LYS A 17 10.32 11.26 -15.69
C LYS A 17 9.66 12.34 -14.84
N ARG A 18 10.41 12.94 -13.91
CA ARG A 18 9.93 14.09 -13.13
C ARG A 18 9.64 15.28 -14.04
N ALA A 19 10.52 15.59 -14.99
CA ALA A 19 10.32 16.67 -15.95
C ALA A 19 9.10 16.43 -16.86
N LYS A 20 8.82 15.17 -17.19
CA LYS A 20 7.61 14.75 -17.94
C LYS A 20 6.33 14.70 -17.08
N GLY A 21 6.40 14.99 -15.78
CA GLY A 21 5.25 14.92 -14.88
C GLY A 21 4.77 13.49 -14.57
N GLU A 22 5.57 12.46 -14.87
CA GLU A 22 5.21 11.04 -14.68
C GLU A 22 5.36 10.57 -13.21
N GLY A 23 5.42 11.49 -12.25
CA GLY A 23 5.58 11.22 -10.83
C GLY A 23 4.34 11.61 -10.03
N ARG A 24 4.06 10.87 -8.94
CA ARG A 24 3.14 11.34 -7.90
C ARG A 24 3.84 12.40 -7.07
N PHE A 25 3.86 13.62 -7.57
CA PHE A 25 4.45 14.77 -6.91
C PHE A 25 3.35 15.80 -6.65
N ASN A 26 3.22 16.23 -5.40
CA ASN A 26 2.34 17.33 -5.04
C ASN A 26 3.20 18.60 -4.91
N PRO A 27 3.10 19.56 -5.85
CA PRO A 27 3.84 20.82 -5.77
C PRO A 27 3.38 21.72 -4.61
N GLU A 28 2.18 21.51 -4.10
CA GLU A 28 1.60 22.24 -2.97
C GLU A 28 1.79 21.50 -1.65
N ALA A 29 2.70 20.52 -1.60
CA ALA A 29 2.99 19.83 -0.36
C ALA A 29 3.52 20.83 0.69
N PRO A 30 2.90 20.91 1.89
CA PRO A 30 3.40 21.78 2.95
C PRO A 30 4.81 21.35 3.35
N ALA A 31 5.62 22.31 3.81
CA ALA A 31 6.91 21.99 4.39
C ALA A 31 6.73 21.03 5.57
N GLY A 32 7.55 19.97 5.61
CA GLY A 32 7.52 18.99 6.69
C GLY A 32 7.95 19.63 8.03
N PRO A 33 7.56 19.03 9.17
CA PRO A 33 8.02 19.47 10.48
C PRO A 33 9.55 19.37 10.57
N ASP A 34 10.18 20.29 11.31
CA ASP A 34 11.60 20.19 11.62
C ASP A 34 11.84 19.02 12.57
N LEU A 35 12.51 17.99 12.06
CA LEU A 35 12.85 16.79 12.80
C LEU A 35 14.29 16.99 13.29
N GLY A 36 14.43 17.61 14.47
CA GLY A 36 15.72 17.96 15.06
C GLY A 36 16.70 16.78 15.21
N PRO A 37 17.93 17.04 15.70
CA PRO A 37 19.02 16.05 15.68
C PRO A 37 18.70 14.74 16.42
N ASP A 38 17.85 14.79 17.46
CA ASP A 38 17.44 13.62 18.26
C ASP A 38 16.35 12.76 17.62
N PHE A 39 15.76 13.19 16.49
CA PHE A 39 14.66 12.47 15.83
C PHE A 39 15.06 11.02 15.51
N TRP A 40 16.26 10.83 14.95
CA TRP A 40 16.77 9.51 14.59
C TRP A 40 17.15 8.66 15.81
N GLY A 41 17.38 9.27 16.98
CA GLY A 41 17.68 8.56 18.23
C GLY A 41 16.46 7.87 18.84
N ASN A 42 15.26 8.38 18.57
CA ASN A 42 14.00 7.88 19.14
C ASN A 42 13.12 7.14 18.13
N VAL A 43 13.59 6.96 16.89
CA VAL A 43 12.77 6.33 15.85
C VAL A 43 12.55 4.86 16.16
N THR A 44 11.28 4.46 16.26
CA THR A 44 10.93 3.03 16.37
C THR A 44 10.78 2.45 14.97
N MET A 45 11.67 1.52 14.61
CA MET A 45 11.60 0.84 13.32
C MET A 45 10.44 -0.16 13.33
N VAL A 46 9.32 0.22 12.73
CA VAL A 46 8.18 -0.69 12.58
C VAL A 46 8.42 -1.57 11.37
N LYS A 47 8.73 -2.85 11.60
CA LYS A 47 8.76 -3.84 10.52
C LYS A 47 7.33 -4.10 10.04
N PRO A 48 7.07 -4.14 8.72
CA PRO A 48 5.79 -4.61 8.21
C PRO A 48 5.53 -6.01 8.76
N SER A 49 4.37 -6.22 9.38
CA SER A 49 3.97 -7.54 9.86
C SER A 49 3.89 -8.51 8.68
N GLU A 50 4.51 -9.69 8.81
CA GLU A 50 4.38 -10.74 7.81
C GLU A 50 2.91 -11.14 7.66
N ARG A 51 2.41 -11.10 6.43
CA ARG A 51 1.04 -11.53 6.14
C ARG A 51 1.05 -13.03 5.89
N LYS A 52 0.24 -13.77 6.64
CA LYS A 52 0.00 -15.20 6.36
C LYS A 52 -0.96 -15.30 5.17
N GLY A 53 -0.49 -15.94 4.10
CA GLY A 53 -1.34 -16.30 2.96
C GLY A 53 -2.16 -17.53 3.30
N VAL A 54 -3.48 -17.37 3.45
CA VAL A 54 -4.41 -18.48 3.64
C VAL A 54 -5.23 -18.66 2.36
N LEU A 55 -5.38 -19.91 1.90
CA LEU A 55 -6.28 -20.23 0.81
C LEU A 55 -7.71 -20.35 1.37
N LEU A 56 -8.47 -19.27 1.32
CA LEU A 56 -9.89 -19.27 1.66
C LEU A 56 -10.71 -19.56 0.40
N LYS A 57 -11.56 -20.59 0.45
CA LYS A 57 -12.58 -20.81 -0.58
C LYS A 57 -13.72 -19.82 -0.35
N LEU A 58 -14.04 -19.05 -1.38
CA LEU A 58 -15.13 -18.10 -1.40
C LEU A 58 -16.01 -18.40 -2.61
N ASP A 59 -17.30 -18.14 -2.50
CA ASP A 59 -18.22 -18.24 -3.62
C ASP A 59 -17.85 -17.23 -4.72
N GLU A 60 -18.12 -17.62 -5.96
CA GLU A 60 -17.80 -16.81 -7.15
C GLU A 60 -18.52 -15.46 -7.12
N ASP A 61 -19.80 -15.44 -6.76
CA ASP A 61 -20.63 -14.23 -6.66
C ASP A 61 -20.05 -13.21 -5.68
N LEU A 62 -19.49 -13.70 -4.57
CA LEU A 62 -18.88 -12.86 -3.56
C LEU A 62 -17.60 -12.22 -4.13
N ILE A 63 -16.76 -13.01 -4.80
CA ILE A 63 -15.53 -12.52 -5.43
C ILE A 63 -15.87 -11.46 -6.48
N GLU A 64 -16.89 -11.69 -7.31
CA GLU A 64 -17.35 -10.72 -8.31
C GLU A 64 -17.84 -9.42 -7.67
N THR A 65 -18.63 -9.51 -6.61
CA THR A 65 -19.12 -8.35 -5.87
C THR A 65 -17.96 -7.49 -5.36
N PHE A 66 -16.96 -8.09 -4.72
CA PHE A 66 -15.78 -7.37 -4.25
C PHE A 66 -14.91 -6.80 -5.39
N LYS A 67 -14.82 -7.48 -6.53
CA LYS A 67 -14.16 -6.94 -7.73
C LYS A 67 -14.89 -5.69 -8.23
N ARG A 68 -16.23 -5.70 -8.29
CA ARG A 68 -17.03 -4.54 -8.69
C ARG A 68 -16.89 -3.39 -7.71
N LEU A 69 -17.03 -3.66 -6.41
CA LEU A 69 -16.90 -2.66 -5.34
C LEU A 69 -15.53 -1.98 -5.31
N ALA A 70 -14.46 -2.72 -5.60
CA ALA A 70 -13.09 -2.19 -5.60
C ALA A 70 -12.66 -1.52 -6.92
N GLY A 71 -13.53 -1.43 -7.94
CA GLY A 71 -13.13 -0.93 -9.26
C GLY A 71 -12.10 -1.86 -9.95
N GLY A 72 -12.22 -3.16 -9.71
CA GLY A 72 -11.35 -4.22 -10.26
C GLY A 72 -10.08 -4.46 -9.44
N LYS A 73 -9.21 -3.45 -9.31
CA LYS A 73 -7.93 -3.57 -8.59
C LYS A 73 -8.10 -3.23 -7.11
N GLY A 74 -7.71 -4.15 -6.23
CA GLY A 74 -7.76 -3.95 -4.78
C GLY A 74 -8.86 -4.70 -4.06
N HIS A 75 -9.60 -5.59 -4.73
CA HIS A 75 -10.62 -6.43 -4.11
C HIS A 75 -10.06 -7.26 -2.93
N LEU A 76 -8.82 -7.75 -3.02
CA LEU A 76 -8.16 -8.45 -1.91
C LEU A 76 -7.94 -7.53 -0.68
N THR A 77 -7.53 -6.28 -0.89
CA THR A 77 -7.35 -5.30 0.19
C THR A 77 -8.70 -4.94 0.82
N LEU A 78 -9.73 -4.76 0.00
CA LEU A 78 -11.09 -4.48 0.47
C LEU A 78 -11.64 -5.65 1.30
N MET A 79 -11.49 -6.89 0.81
CA MET A 79 -11.87 -8.10 1.56
C MET A 79 -11.14 -8.17 2.91
N GLN A 80 -9.82 -7.91 2.95
CA GLN A 80 -9.06 -7.90 4.20
C GLN A 80 -9.58 -6.85 5.18
N ASN A 81 -9.91 -5.65 4.71
CA ASN A 81 -10.45 -4.59 5.56
C ASN A 81 -11.82 -4.96 6.14
N VAL A 82 -12.69 -5.58 5.34
CA VAL A 82 -14.01 -6.04 5.80
C VAL A 82 -13.86 -7.13 6.86
N LEU A 83 -13.02 -8.14 6.62
CA LEU A 83 -12.75 -9.21 7.59
C LEU A 83 -12.19 -8.66 8.90
N LYS A 84 -11.29 -7.67 8.81
CA LYS A 84 -10.72 -7.00 9.99
C LYS A 84 -11.80 -6.26 10.78
N SER A 85 -12.63 -5.45 10.10
CA SER A 85 -13.73 -4.71 10.72
C SER A 85 -14.72 -5.65 11.43
N PHE A 86 -15.04 -6.79 10.81
CA PHE A 86 -15.90 -7.80 11.42
C PHE A 86 -15.28 -8.41 12.68
N ALA A 87 -14.00 -8.77 12.64
CA ALA A 87 -13.30 -9.32 13.81
C ALA A 87 -13.18 -8.30 14.96
N ASP A 88 -12.88 -7.04 14.63
CA ASP A 88 -12.80 -5.95 15.59
C ASP A 88 -14.17 -5.70 16.26
N ALA A 89 -15.26 -5.82 15.51
CA ALA A 89 -16.63 -5.68 16.04
C ALA A 89 -17.02 -6.81 17.00
N GLN A 90 -16.53 -8.03 16.77
CA GLN A 90 -16.78 -9.19 17.64
C GLN A 90 -15.85 -9.28 18.86
N SER A 91 -14.76 -8.52 18.85
CA SER A 91 -13.80 -8.47 19.97
C SER A 91 -14.16 -7.41 21.02
N LYS A 92 -15.30 -6.72 20.84
CA LYS A 92 -15.91 -5.78 21.79
C LYS A 92 -17.07 -6.44 22.53
#